data_AF-A0A933I3F9-F1
#
_entry.id   AF-A0A933I3F9-F1
#
_cell.length_a   1.000
_cell.length_b   1.000
_cell.length_c   1.000
_cell.angle_alpha   90.00
_cell.angle_beta   90.00
_cell.angle_gamma   90.00
#
_symmetry.space_group_name_H-M   'P 1'
#
loop_
_entity.id
_entity.type
_entity.pdbx_description
1 polymer ?
#
loop_
_entity_poly.entity_id
_entity_poly.type
_entity_poly.pdbx_seq_one_letter_code
_entity_poly.pdbx_strand_id
1 'polypeptide(L)' 'MNWLNKELRISISQKFMEMGNLALAALTFGAILSEHALKWWVPTIGLMLWFAFYLVGIILGKGGDN' A
#
# COMPACT_ATOMS: atom_id res chain seq x y z
N MET A 1 -3.07 -6.75 -28.35
CA MET A 1 -1.98 -6.13 -27.59
C MET A 1 -2.16 -6.57 -26.14
N ASN A 2 -1.57 -7.70 -25.74
CA ASN A 2 -1.74 -8.28 -24.39
C ASN A 2 -0.97 -7.40 -23.40
N TRP A 3 -1.65 -6.39 -22.84
CA TRP A 3 -1.00 -5.21 -22.26
C TRP A 3 -0.32 -5.43 -20.90
N LEU A 4 -0.34 -6.63 -20.34
CA LEU A 4 0.51 -7.00 -19.20
C LEU A 4 0.56 -8.53 -19.11
N ASN A 5 1.76 -9.12 -19.15
CA ASN A 5 1.95 -10.53 -18.82
C ASN A 5 1.34 -10.79 -17.42
N LYS A 6 0.54 -11.84 -17.25
CA LYS A 6 -0.19 -12.13 -15.99
C LYS A 6 0.76 -12.14 -14.78
N GLU A 7 1.97 -12.67 -14.96
CA GLU A 7 3.02 -12.68 -13.94
C GLU A 7 3.52 -11.28 -13.58
N LEU A 8 3.69 -10.40 -14.57
CA LEU A 8 4.06 -9.00 -14.35
C LEU A 8 2.96 -8.25 -13.59
N ARG A 9 1.70 -8.53 -13.89
CA ARG A 9 0.54 -7.92 -13.23
C ARG A 9 0.45 -8.32 -11.75
N ILE A 10 0.66 -9.61 -11.46
CA ILE A 10 0.71 -10.13 -10.09
C ILE A 10 1.91 -9.54 -9.34
N SER A 11 3.08 -9.46 -9.98
CA SER A 11 4.27 -8.86 -9.36
C SER A 11 4.07 -7.38 -9.02
N ILE A 12 3.46 -6.59 -9.91
CA ILE A 12 3.13 -5.18 -9.65
C ILE A 12 2.11 -5.06 -8.51
N SER A 13 1.08 -5.90 -8.53
CA SER A 13 0.07 -5.98 -7.46
C SER A 13 0.69 -6.24 -6.09
N GLN A 14 1.62 -7.20 -6.00
CA GLN A 14 2.37 -7.52 -4.79
C GLN A 14 3.24 -6.34 -4.32
N LYS A 15 3.97 -5.70 -5.24
CA LYS A 15 4.79 -4.51 -4.91
C LYS A 15 3.94 -3.36 -4.35
N PHE A 16 2.75 -3.13 -4.88
CA PHE A 16 1.83 -2.12 -4.34
C PHE A 16 1.36 -2.46 -2.93
N MET A 17 1.05 -3.73 -2.65
CA MET A 17 0.71 -4.17 -1.29
C MET A 17 1.88 -4.01 -0.32
N GLU A 18 3.10 -4.35 -0.75
CA GLU A 18 4.33 -4.15 0.03
C GLU A 18 4.60 -2.67 0.31
N MET A 19 4.42 -1.79 -0.68
CA MET A 19 4.54 -0.33 -0.50
C MET A 19 3.53 0.21 0.52
N GLY A 20 2.29 -0.28 0.48
CA GLY A 20 1.29 0.06 1.49
C GLY A 20 1.74 -0.33 2.91
N ASN A 21 2.24 -1.55 3.08
CA ASN A 21 2.77 -2.04 4.36
C ASN A 21 3.96 -1.20 4.85
N LEU A 22 4.89 -0.87 3.95
CA LEU A 22 6.05 -0.03 4.27
C LEU A 22 5.65 1.40 4.66
N ALA A 23 4.67 1.99 3.97
CA ALA A 23 4.16 3.32 4.30
C ALA A 23 3.49 3.34 5.69
N LEU A 24 2.68 2.32 6.01
CA LEU A 24 2.07 2.18 7.32
C LEU A 24 3.13 2.00 8.42
N ALA A 25 4.13 1.14 8.18
CA ALA A 25 5.22 0.91 9.11
C ALA A 25 6.03 2.20 9.35
N ALA A 26 6.44 2.90 8.29
CA ALA A 26 7.21 4.15 8.40
C ALA A 26 6.46 5.24 9.17
N LEU A 27 5.15 5.39 8.93
CA LEU A 27 4.32 6.36 9.65
C LEU A 27 4.11 5.96 11.12
N THR A 28 3.96 4.67 11.40
CA THR A 28 3.79 4.15 12.77
C THR A 28 5.10 4.26 13.57
N PHE A 29 6.23 3.86 13.00
CA PHE A 29 7.55 4.01 13.63
C PHE A 29 7.94 5.47 13.79
N GLY A 30 7.68 6.31 12.78
CA GLY A 30 7.86 7.76 12.88
C GLY A 30 7.04 8.35 14.04
N ALA A 31 5.81 7.83 14.26
CA ALA A 31 4.95 8.27 15.36
C ALA A 31 5.45 7.86 16.74
N ILE A 32 6.11 6.71 16.84
CA ILE A 32 6.70 6.22 18.09
C ILE A 32 7.98 6.99 18.44
N LEU A 33 8.79 7.35 17.45
CA LEU A 33 10.11 7.94 17.64
C LEU A 33 10.12 9.45 17.86
N SER A 34 8.99 10.14 17.65
CA SER A 34 8.92 11.60 17.82
C SER A 34 8.38 11.97 19.19
N GLU A 35 9.23 12.59 20.03
CA GLU A 35 8.88 13.04 21.40
C GLU A 35 7.79 14.13 21.46
N HIS A 36 7.39 14.73 20.33
CA HIS A 36 6.46 15.87 20.29
C HIS A 36 5.30 15.78 19.30
N ALA A 37 5.32 14.84 18.38
CA ALA A 37 4.30 14.78 17.37
C ALA A 37 4.27 13.36 16.85
N LEU A 38 3.15 12.69 16.99
CA LEU A 38 2.34 12.46 15.81
C LEU A 38 0.94 12.31 16.38
N LYS A 39 0.24 13.44 16.29
CA LYS A 39 -1.17 13.58 16.60
C LYS A 39 -1.90 12.38 15.99
N TRP A 40 -2.94 11.94 16.65
CA TRP A 40 -3.65 10.66 16.49
C TRP A 40 -4.18 10.44 15.07
N TRP A 41 -4.23 11.50 14.25
CA TRP A 41 -4.52 11.47 12.82
C TRP A 41 -3.44 10.80 11.95
N VAL A 42 -2.20 10.66 12.42
CA VAL A 42 -1.08 10.11 11.63
C VAL A 42 -1.22 8.62 11.36
N PRO A 43 -1.48 7.77 12.37
CA PRO A 43 -1.83 6.38 12.10
C PRO A 43 -3.11 6.27 11.25
N THR A 44 -4.05 7.21 11.36
CA THR A 44 -5.23 7.27 10.49
C THR A 44 -4.86 7.52 9.02
N ILE A 45 -3.97 8.48 8.74
CA ILE A 45 -3.45 8.73 7.40
C ILE A 45 -2.66 7.52 6.88
N GLY A 46 -1.86 6.88 7.74
CA GLY A 46 -1.13 5.67 7.39
C GLY A 46 -2.06 4.53 7.00
N LEU A 47 -3.15 4.33 7.75
CA LEU A 47 -4.19 3.34 7.43
C LEU A 47 -4.93 3.67 6.13
N MET A 48 -5.24 4.95 5.88
CA MET A 48 -5.88 5.38 4.64
C MET A 48 -4.98 5.14 3.42
N LEU A 49 -3.70 5.49 3.52
CA LEU A 49 -2.70 5.23 2.47
C LEU A 49 -2.52 3.74 2.24
N TRP A 50 -2.36 2.96 3.31
CA TRP A 50 -2.29 1.50 3.25
C TRP A 50 -3.49 0.92 2.52
N PHE A 51 -4.70 1.36 2.88
CA PHE A 51 -5.94 0.89 2.26
C PHE A 51 -6.02 1.25 0.77
N ALA A 52 -5.61 2.45 0.38
CA ALA A 52 -5.55 2.85 -1.02
C ALA A 52 -4.60 1.96 -1.83
N PHE A 53 -3.40 1.70 -1.32
CA PHE A 53 -2.43 0.81 -1.96
C PHE A 53 -2.91 -0.65 -2.01
N TYR A 54 -3.57 -1.12 -0.96
CA TYR A 54 -4.16 -2.45 -0.90
C TYR A 54 -5.26 -2.64 -1.95
N LEU A 55 -6.16 -1.67 -2.10
CA LEU A 55 -7.21 -1.70 -3.12
C LEU A 55 -6.62 -1.69 -4.53
N VAL A 56 -5.64 -0.84 -4.80
CA VAL A 56 -4.93 -0.82 -6.10
C VAL A 56 -4.28 -2.17 -6.38
N GLY A 57 -3.61 -2.77 -5.39
CA GLY A 57 -3.05 -4.12 -5.49
C GLY A 57 -4.10 -5.16 -5.88
N ILE A 58 -5.24 -5.20 -5.19
CA ILE A 58 -6.33 -6.15 -5.51
C ILE A 58 -6.91 -5.92 -6.91
N ILE A 59 -7.18 -4.67 -7.28
CA ILE A 59 -7.76 -4.33 -8.59
C ILE A 59 -6.81 -4.75 -9.71
N LEU A 60 -5.51 -4.46 -9.58
CA LEU A 60 -4.51 -4.87 -10.56
C LEU A 60 -4.37 -6.40 -10.59
N GLY A 61 -4.38 -7.08 -9.44
CA GLY A 61 -4.30 -8.54 -9.37
C GLY A 61 -5.47 -9.23 -10.08
N LYS A 62 -6.71 -8.78 -9.80
CA LYS A 62 -7.95 -9.35 -10.34
C LYS A 62 -8.32 -8.85 -11.75
N GLY A 63 -7.87 -7.66 -12.14
CA GLY A 63 -8.31 -6.93 -13.33
C GLY A 63 -7.90 -7.50 -14.69
N GLY A 64 -7.34 -8.71 -14.77
CA GLY A 64 -7.10 -9.38 -16.05
C GLY A 64 -7.20 -10.89 -15.96
N ASP A 65 -8.09 -11.38 -15.09
CA ASP A 65 -8.63 -12.75 -15.14
C ASP A 65 -10.02 -12.81 -15.81
N ASN A 66 -10.43 -11.70 -16.44
CA ASN A 66 -11.59 -11.65 -17.35
C ASN A 66 -11.14 -11.79 -18.81
#